data_AF-A0A838WPH3-F1
#
_entry.id   AF-A0A838WPH3-F1
#
_cell.length_a   1.000
_cell.length_b   1.000
_cell.length_c   1.000
_cell.angle_alpha   90.00
_cell.angle_beta   90.00
_cell.angle_gamma   90.00
#
_symmetry.space_group_name_H-M   'P 1'
#
loop_
_entity.id
_entity.type
_entity.pdbx_description
1 polymer ?
#
loop_
_entity_poly.entity_id
_entity_poly.type
_entity_poly.pdbx_seq_one_letter_code
_entity_poly.pdbx_strand_id
1 'polypeptide(L)'
;TGYTIGTTSGVTGTITNDDTQVTLAVSPTTVTEDGTNNLVYTFTRDVFISNALTVNYTIGGTANNGSDYVSIGTSVTFAAGSSTATVAVDPTADTTVESDETVILTLASGTGYTIGTTSGVTGTITNDDTQV
;
A
#
# COMPACT_ATOMS: atom_id res chain seq x y z
N THR A 1 49.62 41.28 -16.77
CA THR A 1 49.21 39.94 -17.20
C THR A 1 47.73 39.82 -16.94
N GLY A 2 46.91 39.76 -17.98
CA GLY A 2 45.45 39.71 -17.88
C GLY A 2 44.96 38.30 -17.58
N TYR A 3 44.04 38.16 -16.62
CA TYR A 3 43.32 36.92 -16.39
C TYR A 3 41.94 37.07 -17.03
N THR A 4 41.70 36.33 -18.11
CA THR A 4 40.38 36.21 -18.72
C THR A 4 39.58 35.19 -17.91
N ILE A 5 38.55 35.65 -17.20
CA ILE A 5 37.56 34.77 -16.57
C ILE A 5 36.83 34.03 -17.71
N GLY A 6 37.10 32.74 -17.84
CA GLY A 6 36.41 31.86 -18.77
C GLY A 6 34.94 31.73 -18.37
N THR A 7 34.05 32.08 -19.31
CA THR A 7 32.60 31.86 -19.33
C THR A 7 31.80 32.17 -18.05
N THR A 8 30.93 33.17 -18.11
CA THR A 8 29.88 33.47 -17.10
C THR A 8 28.62 32.62 -17.27
N SER A 9 28.71 31.44 -17.88
CA SER A 9 27.55 30.57 -18.04
C SER A 9 27.25 29.89 -16.71
N GLY A 10 26.22 30.38 -16.02
CA GLY A 10 25.69 29.71 -14.84
C GLY A 10 25.38 28.27 -15.17
N VAL A 11 26.05 27.34 -14.48
CA VAL A 11 25.72 25.92 -14.54
C VAL A 11 24.44 25.76 -13.72
N THR A 12 23.32 25.50 -14.38
CA THR A 12 22.11 25.04 -13.71
C THR A 12 22.30 23.57 -13.35
N GLY A 13 22.57 23.27 -12.09
CA GLY A 13 22.39 21.92 -11.56
C GLY A 13 20.89 21.68 -11.32
N THR A 14 20.32 20.64 -11.91
CA THR A 14 18.98 20.17 -11.56
C THR A 14 19.09 19.27 -10.34
N ILE A 15 18.46 19.66 -9.23
CA ILE A 15 18.16 18.71 -8.15
C ILE A 15 16.96 17.88 -8.62
N THR A 16 17.17 16.63 -8.96
CA THR A 16 16.07 15.68 -9.16
C THR A 16 15.57 15.24 -7.80
N ASN A 17 14.25 15.24 -7.59
CA ASN A 17 13.66 14.63 -6.40
C ASN A 17 14.08 13.16 -6.32
N ASP A 18 14.90 12.83 -5.33
CA ASP A 18 15.46 11.51 -5.09
C ASP A 18 14.64 10.69 -4.07
N ASP A 19 13.57 11.29 -3.54
CA ASP A 19 12.68 10.62 -2.61
C ASP A 19 11.74 9.64 -3.33
N THR A 20 11.81 8.36 -2.95
CA THR A 20 10.81 7.35 -3.35
C THR A 20 9.44 7.73 -2.78
N GLN A 21 8.40 7.77 -3.62
CA GLN A 21 7.02 7.92 -3.19
C GLN A 21 6.31 6.57 -3.23
N VAL A 22 5.49 6.28 -2.21
CA VAL A 22 4.68 5.05 -2.16
C VAL A 22 3.20 5.38 -2.23
N THR A 23 2.50 4.72 -3.15
CA THR A 23 1.04 4.74 -3.27
C THR A 23 0.45 3.39 -2.91
N LEU A 24 -0.82 3.39 -2.57
CA LEU A 24 -1.60 2.20 -2.19
C LEU A 24 -2.93 2.22 -2.95
N ALA A 25 -3.33 1.05 -3.44
CA ALA A 25 -4.63 0.79 -4.03
C ALA A 25 -5.10 -0.63 -3.67
N VAL A 26 -6.39 -0.90 -3.80
CA VAL A 26 -6.97 -2.24 -3.61
C VAL A 26 -7.78 -2.63 -4.84
N SER A 27 -7.65 -3.88 -5.27
CA SER A 27 -8.47 -4.45 -6.34
C SER A 27 -8.59 -5.97 -6.17
N PRO A 28 -9.81 -6.55 -6.24
CA PRO A 28 -11.10 -5.85 -6.29
C PRO A 28 -11.36 -5.02 -5.01
N THR A 29 -12.30 -4.08 -5.06
CA THR A 29 -12.70 -3.28 -3.89
C THR A 29 -13.71 -4.01 -3.01
N THR A 30 -14.28 -5.11 -3.49
CA THR A 30 -15.32 -5.89 -2.82
C THR A 30 -15.15 -7.37 -3.13
N VAL A 31 -15.27 -8.22 -2.12
CA VAL A 31 -15.28 -9.69 -2.22
C VAL A 31 -16.37 -10.26 -1.32
N THR A 32 -16.84 -11.47 -1.61
CA THR A 32 -17.74 -12.22 -0.71
C THR A 32 -16.92 -12.93 0.36
N GLU A 33 -17.52 -13.11 1.53
CA GLU A 33 -16.97 -13.85 2.67
C GLU A 33 -16.58 -15.29 2.31
N ASP A 34 -17.50 -16.08 1.76
CA ASP A 34 -17.22 -17.44 1.28
C ASP A 34 -16.70 -17.48 -0.17
N GLY A 35 -16.14 -16.35 -0.63
CA GLY A 35 -15.61 -16.20 -1.96
C GLY A 35 -14.29 -16.94 -2.20
N THR A 36 -13.87 -16.98 -3.46
CA THR A 36 -12.52 -17.42 -3.86
C THR A 36 -11.57 -16.26 -4.16
N ASN A 37 -12.07 -15.02 -4.09
CA ASN A 37 -11.32 -13.82 -4.38
C ASN A 37 -10.94 -13.10 -3.08
N ASN A 38 -9.74 -12.54 -3.06
CA ASN A 38 -9.20 -11.81 -1.93
C ASN A 38 -9.22 -10.31 -2.24
N LEU A 39 -9.29 -9.45 -1.23
CA LEU A 39 -8.92 -8.06 -1.42
C LEU A 39 -7.39 -7.99 -1.55
N VAL A 40 -6.89 -7.50 -2.69
CA VAL A 40 -5.44 -7.39 -2.93
C VAL A 40 -5.02 -5.93 -2.83
N TYR A 41 -4.37 -5.59 -1.73
CA TYR A 41 -3.75 -4.29 -1.52
C TYR A 41 -2.40 -4.27 -2.20
N THR A 42 -2.26 -3.41 -3.22
CA THR A 42 -1.04 -3.24 -4.00
C THR A 42 -0.38 -1.93 -3.63
N PHE A 43 0.81 -2.04 -3.08
CA PHE A 43 1.71 -0.93 -2.80
C PHE A 43 2.59 -0.72 -4.02
N THR A 44 2.71 0.52 -4.48
CA THR A 44 3.53 0.88 -5.64
C THR A 44 4.55 1.94 -5.25
N ARG A 45 5.81 1.76 -5.65
CA ARG A 45 6.86 2.77 -5.55
C ARG A 45 7.31 3.24 -6.93
N ASP A 46 7.56 4.53 -7.08
CA ASP A 46 7.80 5.20 -8.36
C ASP A 46 9.26 5.09 -8.87
N VAL A 47 10.24 5.26 -7.99
CA VAL A 47 11.67 5.33 -8.32
C VAL A 47 12.56 4.55 -7.33
N PHE A 48 13.84 4.40 -7.67
CA PHE A 48 14.90 3.77 -6.85
C PHE A 48 14.58 2.37 -6.34
N ILE A 49 14.30 1.47 -7.27
CA ILE A 49 13.94 0.09 -6.95
C ILE A 49 15.13 -0.82 -6.59
N SER A 50 16.37 -0.34 -6.68
CA SER A 50 17.57 -1.19 -6.55
C SER A 50 17.72 -1.88 -5.19
N ASN A 51 17.20 -1.27 -4.13
CA ASN A 51 17.21 -1.83 -2.77
C ASN A 51 15.82 -2.33 -2.37
N ALA A 52 15.78 -3.23 -1.40
CA ALA A 52 14.53 -3.54 -0.71
C ALA A 52 14.04 -2.32 0.08
N LEU A 53 12.73 -2.19 0.23
CA LEU A 53 12.10 -1.11 1.01
C LEU A 53 10.95 -1.69 1.83
N THR A 54 10.97 -1.48 3.14
CA THR A 54 9.86 -1.85 4.02
C THR A 54 8.97 -0.62 4.22
N VAL A 55 7.67 -0.79 3.95
CA VAL A 55 6.64 0.23 4.10
C VAL A 55 5.68 -0.19 5.20
N ASN A 56 5.41 0.73 6.12
CA ASN A 56 4.48 0.52 7.22
C ASN A 56 3.07 0.98 6.84
N TYR A 57 2.07 0.34 7.43
CA TYR A 57 0.67 0.76 7.33
C TYR A 57 -0.09 0.44 8.61
N THR A 58 -1.19 1.15 8.84
CA THR A 58 -2.16 0.80 9.89
C THR A 58 -3.36 0.09 9.29
N ILE A 59 -4.05 -0.68 10.12
CA ILE A 59 -5.25 -1.44 9.78
C ILE A 59 -6.41 -0.83 10.57
N GLY A 60 -7.51 -0.55 9.88
CA GLY A 60 -8.79 -0.14 10.46
C GLY A 60 -9.93 -0.73 9.65
N GLY A 61 -11.14 -0.18 9.83
CA GLY A 61 -12.37 -0.73 9.27
C GLY A 61 -13.20 -1.41 10.36
N THR A 62 -14.19 -2.19 9.95
CA THR A 62 -15.08 -2.93 10.87
C THR A 62 -14.68 -4.39 11.01
N ALA A 63 -14.08 -4.99 9.96
CA ALA A 63 -13.58 -6.35 10.00
C ALA A 63 -12.31 -6.45 10.86
N ASN A 64 -12.28 -7.45 11.73
CA ASN A 64 -11.25 -7.72 12.71
C ASN A 64 -10.16 -8.64 12.13
N ASN A 65 -8.91 -8.20 12.27
CA ASN A 65 -7.74 -8.94 11.83
C ASN A 65 -7.59 -10.26 12.61
N GLY A 66 -7.70 -11.39 11.91
CA GLY A 66 -7.50 -12.72 12.47
C GLY A 66 -8.77 -13.45 12.90
N SER A 67 -9.94 -12.80 12.90
CA SER A 67 -11.24 -13.51 12.95
C SER A 67 -11.92 -13.46 11.59
N ASP A 68 -12.14 -12.27 11.05
CA ASP A 68 -13.02 -12.06 9.88
C ASP A 68 -12.22 -12.23 8.56
N TYR A 69 -10.88 -12.23 8.69
CA TYR A 69 -9.94 -12.61 7.63
C TYR A 69 -8.63 -13.16 8.22
N VAL A 70 -7.88 -13.90 7.40
CA VAL A 70 -6.57 -14.44 7.76
C VAL A 70 -5.65 -13.31 8.22
N SER A 71 -5.00 -13.51 9.37
CA SER A 71 -4.26 -12.42 10.00
C SER A 71 -3.13 -11.86 9.12
N ILE A 72 -3.10 -10.53 8.98
CA ILE A 72 -2.05 -9.79 8.26
C ILE A 72 -1.18 -8.99 9.22
N GLY A 73 0.06 -8.73 8.81
CA GLY A 73 0.97 -7.82 9.52
C GLY A 73 0.65 -6.34 9.28
N THR A 74 1.52 -5.45 9.77
CA THR A 74 1.39 -3.98 9.65
C THR A 74 2.50 -3.35 8.78
N SER A 75 3.16 -4.17 7.96
CA SER A 75 4.18 -3.72 7.02
C SER A 75 4.28 -4.66 5.82
N VAL A 76 4.75 -4.12 4.71
CA VAL A 76 5.04 -4.88 3.49
C VAL A 76 6.45 -4.53 3.02
N THR A 77 7.14 -5.48 2.41
CA THR A 77 8.50 -5.26 1.88
C THR A 77 8.50 -5.37 0.37
N PHE A 78 8.91 -4.31 -0.30
CA PHE A 78 9.33 -4.36 -1.69
C PHE A 78 10.67 -5.11 -1.76
N ALA A 79 10.71 -6.18 -2.56
CA ALA A 79 11.97 -6.82 -2.89
C ALA A 79 12.87 -5.86 -3.69
N ALA A 80 14.18 -6.05 -3.60
CA ALA A 80 15.12 -5.38 -4.50
C ALA A 80 14.74 -5.65 -5.96
N GLY A 81 14.70 -4.61 -6.78
CA GLY A 81 14.25 -4.64 -8.17
C GLY A 81 12.74 -4.59 -8.38
N SER A 82 11.90 -4.66 -7.34
CA SER A 82 10.43 -4.61 -7.50
C SER A 82 9.87 -3.22 -7.30
N SER A 83 9.00 -2.75 -8.20
CA SER A 83 8.20 -1.52 -8.00
C SER A 83 6.89 -1.76 -7.27
N THR A 84 6.52 -3.02 -7.02
CA THR A 84 5.28 -3.39 -6.33
C THR A 84 5.52 -4.37 -5.18
N ALA A 85 4.64 -4.32 -4.20
CA ALA A 85 4.49 -5.31 -3.15
C ALA A 85 3.01 -5.43 -2.78
N THR A 86 2.57 -6.60 -2.32
CA THR A 86 1.14 -6.85 -2.05
C THR A 86 0.89 -7.37 -0.65
N VAL A 87 -0.30 -7.05 -0.15
CA VAL A 87 -0.92 -7.66 1.02
C VAL A 87 -2.27 -8.20 0.58
N ALA A 88 -2.49 -9.50 0.73
CA ALA A 88 -3.77 -10.12 0.47
C ALA A 88 -4.56 -10.22 1.77
N VAL A 89 -5.82 -9.82 1.72
CA VAL A 89 -6.80 -10.02 2.79
C VAL A 89 -7.75 -11.11 2.32
N ASP A 90 -7.67 -12.25 3.00
CA ASP A 90 -8.39 -13.49 2.69
C ASP A 90 -9.52 -13.66 3.70
N PRO A 91 -10.80 -13.41 3.34
CA PRO A 91 -11.92 -13.54 4.26
C PRO A 91 -11.98 -14.94 4.91
N THR A 92 -12.40 -15.00 6.18
CA THR A 92 -12.63 -16.26 6.86
C THR A 92 -14.07 -16.68 6.59
N ALA A 93 -14.24 -17.79 5.87
CA ALA A 93 -15.56 -18.34 5.62
C ALA A 93 -16.22 -18.87 6.91
N ASP A 94 -17.47 -18.49 7.16
CA ASP A 94 -18.28 -19.11 8.22
C ASP A 94 -19.78 -19.21 7.87
N THR A 95 -20.68 -19.19 8.87
CA THR A 95 -22.14 -19.34 8.67
C THR A 95 -22.95 -18.36 9.53
N THR A 96 -22.27 -17.40 10.15
CA THR A 96 -22.82 -16.43 11.08
C THR A 96 -23.36 -15.26 10.29
N VAL A 97 -24.63 -14.92 10.47
CA VAL A 97 -25.18 -13.74 9.80
C VAL A 97 -24.61 -12.47 10.42
N GLU A 98 -23.83 -11.76 9.64
CA GLU A 98 -23.17 -10.50 9.97
C GLU A 98 -23.58 -9.38 8.99
N SER A 99 -23.03 -8.18 9.20
CA SER A 99 -23.18 -7.07 8.25
C SER A 99 -21.97 -7.04 7.33
N ASP A 100 -22.10 -6.44 6.14
CA ASP A 100 -20.92 -6.16 5.31
C ASP A 100 -19.87 -5.38 6.10
N GLU A 101 -18.63 -5.84 5.99
CA GLU A 101 -17.52 -5.29 6.77
C GLU A 101 -16.45 -4.66 5.89
N THR A 102 -15.69 -3.74 6.48
CA THR A 102 -14.63 -3.02 5.77
C THR A 102 -13.25 -3.35 6.32
N VAL A 103 -12.27 -3.43 5.43
CA VAL A 103 -10.84 -3.41 5.76
C VAL A 103 -10.25 -2.13 5.19
N ILE A 104 -9.56 -1.35 6.02
CA ILE A 104 -8.97 -0.07 5.63
C ILE A 104 -7.48 -0.12 5.92
N LEU A 105 -6.66 -0.10 4.87
CA LEU A 105 -5.21 0.05 5.02
C LEU A 105 -4.81 1.50 4.78
N THR A 106 -4.08 2.09 5.73
CA THR A 106 -3.56 3.46 5.62
C THR A 106 -2.05 3.45 5.69
N LEU A 107 -1.38 4.07 4.70
CA LEU A 107 0.08 4.21 4.72
C LEU A 107 0.53 4.98 5.96
N ALA A 108 1.52 4.43 6.67
CA ALA A 108 2.14 5.07 7.82
C ALA A 108 3.52 5.62 7.45
N SER A 109 3.99 6.61 8.22
CA SER A 109 5.33 7.17 8.03
C SER A 109 6.41 6.11 8.27
N GLY A 110 7.56 6.30 7.59
CA GLY A 110 8.69 5.39 7.66
C GLY A 110 9.96 6.04 7.15
N THR A 111 10.99 5.23 6.94
CA THR A 111 12.30 5.69 6.43
C THR A 111 12.44 5.28 4.97
N GLY A 112 12.97 6.19 4.14
CA GLY A 112 13.28 5.91 2.74
C GLY A 112 12.08 6.00 1.78
N TYR A 113 10.95 6.58 2.23
CA TYR A 113 9.83 6.89 1.36
C TYR A 113 9.00 8.07 1.86
N THR A 114 8.26 8.69 0.93
CA THR A 114 7.17 9.62 1.21
C THR A 114 5.82 8.97 0.93
N ILE A 115 4.76 9.46 1.58
CA ILE A 115 3.40 8.95 1.41
C ILE A 115 2.73 9.64 0.21
N GLY A 116 2.39 8.87 -0.82
CA GLY A 116 1.64 9.33 -1.98
C GLY A 116 0.12 9.16 -1.82
N THR A 117 -0.33 8.06 -1.19
CA THR A 117 -1.75 7.85 -0.85
C THR A 117 -2.00 8.24 0.61
N THR A 118 -2.59 9.41 0.84
CA THR A 118 -2.76 9.99 2.18
C THR A 118 -4.04 9.57 2.90
N SER A 119 -5.05 9.10 2.16
CA SER A 119 -6.29 8.56 2.71
C SER A 119 -6.21 7.05 2.88
N GLY A 120 -7.00 6.50 3.81
CA GLY A 120 -7.17 5.06 3.93
C GLY A 120 -7.76 4.47 2.66
N VAL A 121 -7.25 3.31 2.25
CA VAL A 121 -7.74 2.53 1.11
C VAL A 121 -8.68 1.46 1.62
N THR A 122 -9.94 1.51 1.20
CA THR A 122 -11.01 0.66 1.71
C THR A 122 -11.32 -0.48 0.76
N GLY A 123 -11.34 -1.70 1.28
CA GLY A 123 -11.96 -2.87 0.67
C GLY A 123 -13.13 -3.35 1.53
N THR A 124 -14.08 -4.03 0.92
CA THR A 124 -15.30 -4.54 1.57
C THR A 124 -15.38 -6.06 1.47
N ILE A 125 -15.71 -6.72 2.57
CA ILE A 125 -16.11 -8.12 2.64
C ILE A 125 -17.63 -8.11 2.76
N THR A 126 -18.34 -8.71 1.80
CA THR A 126 -19.80 -8.82 1.83
C THR A 126 -20.21 -10.16 2.42
N ASN A 127 -21.04 -10.11 3.46
CA ASN A 127 -21.64 -11.29 4.08
C ASN A 127 -22.54 -11.99 3.04
N ASP A 128 -22.35 -13.29 2.83
CA ASP A 128 -23.22 -14.12 1.98
C ASP A 128 -24.09 -15.11 2.75
N ASP A 129 -24.03 -15.06 4.08
CA ASP A 129 -24.88 -15.83 4.97
C ASP A 129 -26.33 -15.35 5.05
N THR A 130 -27.23 -16.30 5.29
CA THR A 130 -28.66 -16.05 5.44
C THR A 130 -29.20 -16.70 6.70
N GLN A 131 -30.18 -16.05 7.34
CA GLN A 131 -30.90 -16.65 8.46
C GLN A 131 -31.76 -17.82 7.94
N VAL A 132 -31.48 -19.03 8.42
CA VAL A 132 -32.25 -20.26 8.14
C VAL A 132 -33.57 -20.32 8.90
#